data_AF-A0A6F9DVB7-F1
#
_entry.id   AF-A0A6F9DVB7-F1
#
_cell.length_a   1.000
_cell.length_b   1.000
_cell.length_c   1.000
_cell.angle_alpha   90.00
_cell.angle_beta   90.00
_cell.angle_gamma   90.00
#
_symmetry.space_group_name_H-M   'P 1'
#
loop_
_entity.id
_entity.type
_entity.pdbx_description
1 polymer ?
#
loop_
_entity_poly.entity_id
_entity_poly.type
_entity_poly.pdbx_seq_one_letter_code
_entity_poly.pdbx_strand_id
1 'polypeptide(L)'
;MYIGYDNTTEYDVIRRRLLIDGDGGGDERRLNALMKLFIKWCNSPEADNSTHQRMLSFLAQSEFAMMKSSFVYEMNTKQMDKYQCLQEEIDKNVALAHEEIEKCKKELEEARLVRKNRQQYDALAGVVLKHPDRRKTEGQINELDEELKDLQASELQLIEKLDSRKKQFHALLTSIHQLQSVLKEEEEQENQEGVVVDEVAMETSESNG
;
A
#
# COMPACT_ATOMS: atom_id res chain seq x y z
N MET A 1 31.70 -15.28 7.72
CA MET A 1 32.82 -16.23 7.89
C MET A 1 33.02 -16.91 6.54
N TYR A 2 33.78 -16.28 5.65
CA TYR A 2 34.12 -16.88 4.36
C TYR A 2 35.27 -17.86 4.61
N ILE A 3 35.01 -19.14 4.37
CA ILE A 3 36.02 -20.20 4.44
C ILE A 3 36.93 -19.99 3.22
N GLY A 4 38.01 -19.24 3.41
CA GLY A 4 39.08 -19.14 2.43
C GLY A 4 39.79 -20.48 2.35
N TYR A 5 39.39 -21.30 1.39
CA TYR A 5 40.16 -22.47 1.01
C TYR A 5 41.51 -21.99 0.45
N ASP A 6 42.58 -22.47 1.05
CA ASP A 6 43.97 -22.29 0.61
C ASP A 6 44.20 -23.06 -0.71
N ASN A 7 43.56 -22.58 -1.78
CA ASN A 7 43.68 -23.15 -3.14
C ASN A 7 45.08 -22.91 -3.74
N THR A 8 45.90 -22.08 -3.09
CA THR A 8 47.24 -21.72 -3.55
C THR A 8 48.19 -22.92 -3.56
N THR A 9 48.15 -23.76 -2.52
CA THR A 9 49.04 -24.93 -2.41
C THR A 9 48.68 -26.05 -3.38
N GLU A 10 47.39 -26.34 -3.58
CA GLU A 10 46.95 -27.38 -4.51
C GLU A 10 47.17 -26.96 -5.98
N TYR A 11 46.85 -25.70 -6.32
CA TYR A 11 47.11 -25.14 -7.63
C TYR A 11 48.61 -25.16 -7.98
N ASP A 12 49.48 -24.84 -7.02
CA ASP A 12 50.93 -24.87 -7.20
C ASP A 12 51.47 -26.30 -7.40
N VAL A 13 50.90 -27.30 -6.71
CA VAL A 13 51.26 -28.71 -6.89
C VAL A 13 50.85 -29.20 -8.28
N ILE A 14 49.63 -28.88 -8.71
CA ILE A 14 49.12 -29.23 -10.04
C ILE A 14 49.94 -28.54 -11.14
N ARG A 15 50.27 -27.27 -10.96
CA ARG A 15 51.12 -26.49 -11.88
C ARG A 15 52.52 -27.09 -12.00
N ARG A 16 53.18 -27.44 -10.88
CA ARG A 16 54.49 -28.11 -10.90
C ARG A 16 54.41 -29.48 -11.57
N ARG A 17 53.37 -30.27 -11.28
CA ARG A 17 53.16 -31.59 -11.88
C ARG A 17 52.99 -31.49 -13.40
N LEU A 18 52.16 -30.55 -13.88
CA LEU A 18 51.96 -30.29 -15.30
C LEU A 18 53.22 -29.77 -16.00
N LEU A 19 54.04 -28.95 -15.35
CA LEU A 19 55.31 -28.47 -15.93
C LEU A 19 56.37 -29.58 -16.02
N ILE A 20 56.40 -30.51 -15.06
CA ILE A 20 57.35 -31.63 -15.05
C ILE A 20 56.91 -32.74 -16.02
N ASP A 21 55.63 -33.10 -16.03
CA ASP A 21 55.10 -34.20 -16.86
C ASP A 21 54.66 -33.74 -18.28
N GLY A 22 54.52 -32.44 -18.52
CA GLY A 22 53.85 -31.90 -19.71
C GLY A 22 54.67 -31.76 -21.00
N ASP A 23 56.01 -31.72 -20.94
CA ASP A 23 56.85 -31.71 -22.16
C ASP A 23 58.37 -31.85 -21.85
N GLY A 24 58.81 -31.45 -20.65
CA GLY A 24 60.23 -31.23 -20.36
C GLY A 24 61.13 -32.48 -20.24
N GLY A 25 60.57 -33.63 -19.87
CA GLY A 25 61.39 -34.84 -19.61
C GLY A 25 61.84 -35.60 -20.86
N GLY A 26 61.16 -35.44 -21.99
CA GLY A 26 61.45 -36.17 -23.23
C GLY A 26 62.55 -35.51 -24.05
N ASP A 27 62.52 -34.19 -24.16
CA ASP A 27 63.45 -33.43 -25.00
C ASP A 27 64.82 -33.29 -24.37
N GLU A 28 64.92 -33.11 -23.06
CA GLU A 28 66.21 -33.12 -22.35
C GLU A 28 66.93 -34.47 -22.55
N ARG A 29 66.20 -35.59 -22.52
CA ARG A 29 66.77 -36.92 -22.81
C ARG A 29 67.23 -37.05 -24.26
N ARG A 30 66.48 -36.49 -25.21
CA ARG A 30 66.80 -36.50 -26.65
C ARG A 30 68.04 -35.67 -26.95
N LEU A 31 68.15 -34.46 -26.39
CA LEU A 31 69.30 -33.58 -26.53
C LEU A 31 70.56 -34.19 -25.89
N ASN A 32 70.43 -34.80 -24.71
CA ASN A 32 71.51 -35.55 -24.09
C ASN A 32 71.97 -36.76 -24.92
N ALA A 33 71.03 -37.46 -25.58
CA ALA A 33 71.37 -38.55 -26.49
C ALA A 33 72.09 -38.04 -27.75
N LEU A 34 71.61 -36.96 -28.35
CA LEU A 34 72.25 -36.29 -29.48
C LEU A 34 73.68 -35.86 -29.14
N MET A 35 73.89 -35.23 -27.97
CA MET A 35 75.22 -34.83 -27.49
C MET A 35 76.18 -36.02 -27.38
N LYS A 36 75.75 -37.13 -26.76
CA LYS A 36 76.57 -38.34 -26.64
C LYS A 36 76.89 -38.97 -28.00
N LEU A 37 75.92 -38.98 -28.92
CA LEU A 37 76.10 -39.46 -30.29
C LEU A 37 77.08 -38.59 -31.08
N PHE A 38 77.01 -37.28 -30.92
CA PHE A 38 77.92 -36.32 -31.55
C PHE A 38 79.36 -36.50 -31.08
N ILE A 39 79.58 -36.59 -29.76
CA ILE A 39 80.91 -36.85 -29.19
C ILE A 39 81.48 -38.19 -29.70
N LYS A 40 80.65 -39.23 -29.78
CA LYS A 40 81.07 -40.54 -30.31
C LYS A 40 81.44 -40.46 -31.80
N TRP A 41 80.67 -39.71 -32.59
CA TRP A 41 80.91 -39.54 -34.02
C TRP A 41 82.21 -38.76 -34.29
N CYS A 42 82.48 -37.69 -33.53
CA CYS A 42 83.73 -36.91 -33.65
C CYS A 42 84.99 -37.72 -33.32
N ASN A 43 84.89 -38.72 -32.43
CA ASN A 43 86.00 -39.58 -32.04
C ASN A 43 86.07 -40.88 -32.87
N SER A 44 85.22 -41.02 -33.89
CA SER A 44 85.23 -42.18 -34.78
C SER A 44 86.34 -42.03 -35.83
N PRO A 45 87.21 -43.04 -36.03
CA PRO A 45 88.27 -42.99 -37.04
C PRO A 45 87.75 -43.07 -38.48
N GLU A 46 86.50 -43.51 -38.68
CA GLU A 46 85.82 -43.57 -39.97
C GLU A 46 84.53 -42.74 -39.99
N ALA A 47 84.23 -42.13 -41.13
CA ALA A 47 83.00 -41.38 -41.36
C ALA A 47 81.81 -42.33 -41.51
N ASP A 48 81.10 -42.58 -40.42
CA ASP A 48 79.86 -43.35 -40.42
C ASP A 48 78.67 -42.46 -40.81
N ASN A 49 78.17 -42.66 -42.03
CA ASN A 49 77.03 -41.93 -42.56
C ASN A 49 75.72 -42.28 -41.82
N SER A 50 75.61 -43.47 -41.23
CA SER A 50 74.40 -43.89 -40.53
C SER A 50 74.18 -43.14 -39.21
N THR A 51 75.26 -42.91 -38.45
CA THR A 51 75.23 -42.07 -37.24
C THR A 51 75.02 -40.61 -37.58
N HIS A 52 75.58 -40.12 -38.70
CA HIS A 52 75.30 -38.77 -39.20
C HIS A 52 73.81 -38.55 -39.51
N GLN A 53 73.17 -39.44 -40.26
CA GLN A 53 71.72 -39.39 -40.54
C GLN A 53 70.87 -39.47 -39.26
N ARG A 54 71.31 -40.27 -38.28
CA ARG A 54 70.64 -40.37 -36.98
C ARG A 54 70.72 -39.07 -36.17
N MET A 55 71.86 -38.36 -36.21
CA MET A 55 71.99 -37.04 -35.59
C MET A 55 71.08 -36.00 -36.25
N LEU A 56 71.01 -35.98 -37.58
CA LEU A 56 70.10 -35.09 -38.32
C LEU A 56 68.63 -35.36 -37.95
N SER A 57 68.23 -36.62 -37.81
CA SER A 57 66.88 -36.98 -37.36
C SER A 57 66.57 -36.47 -35.94
N PHE A 58 67.53 -36.58 -35.01
CA PHE A 58 67.37 -36.04 -33.66
C PHE A 58 67.29 -34.51 -33.63
N LEU A 59 68.06 -33.83 -34.48
CA LEU A 59 68.00 -32.38 -34.63
C LEU A 59 66.62 -31.95 -35.16
N ALA A 60 66.16 -32.54 -36.26
CA ALA A 60 64.85 -32.23 -36.86
C ALA A 60 63.68 -32.46 -35.88
N GLN A 61 63.73 -33.53 -35.08
CA GLN A 61 62.74 -33.79 -34.04
C GLN A 61 62.76 -32.73 -32.92
N SER A 62 63.96 -32.25 -32.55
CA SER A 62 64.11 -31.23 -31.51
C SER A 62 63.61 -29.86 -32.00
N GLU A 63 63.91 -29.52 -33.26
CA GLU A 63 63.38 -28.31 -33.92
C GLU A 63 61.84 -28.34 -33.99
N PHE A 64 61.27 -29.49 -34.38
CA PHE A 64 59.82 -29.66 -34.41
C PHE A 64 59.18 -29.52 -33.02
N ALA A 65 59.79 -30.12 -31.99
CA ALA A 65 59.30 -30.01 -30.62
C ALA A 65 59.35 -28.55 -30.11
N MET A 66 60.44 -27.83 -30.38
CA MET A 66 60.56 -26.41 -30.04
C MET A 66 59.47 -25.57 -30.73
N MET A 67 59.25 -25.79 -32.03
CA MET A 67 58.21 -25.08 -32.78
C MET A 67 56.80 -25.38 -32.24
N LYS A 68 56.52 -26.65 -31.92
CA LYS A 68 55.26 -27.06 -31.30
C LYS A 68 55.05 -26.37 -29.95
N SER A 69 56.07 -26.33 -29.08
CA SER A 69 56.00 -25.63 -27.79
C SER A 69 55.70 -24.14 -27.97
N SER A 70 56.30 -23.49 -28.97
CA SER A 70 56.02 -22.08 -29.28
C SER A 70 54.56 -21.87 -29.69
N PHE A 71 54.00 -22.73 -30.55
CA PHE A 71 52.60 -22.64 -30.95
C PHE A 71 51.63 -22.91 -29.81
N VAL A 72 51.91 -23.90 -28.96
CA VAL A 72 51.10 -24.19 -27.76
C VAL A 72 51.12 -22.99 -26.81
N TYR A 73 52.28 -22.36 -26.61
CA TYR A 73 52.41 -21.16 -25.80
C TYR A 73 51.56 -20.00 -26.34
N GLU A 74 51.63 -19.73 -27.65
CA GLU A 74 50.82 -18.67 -28.28
C GLU A 74 49.32 -18.97 -28.18
N MET A 75 48.93 -20.22 -28.42
CA MET A 75 47.53 -20.66 -28.27
C MET A 75 47.04 -20.48 -26.83
N ASN A 76 47.83 -20.89 -25.83
CA ASN A 76 47.48 -20.77 -24.41
C ASN A 76 47.36 -19.30 -23.99
N THR A 77 48.24 -18.43 -24.50
CA THR A 77 48.17 -16.98 -24.25
C THR A 77 46.84 -16.41 -24.77
N LYS A 78 46.48 -16.72 -26.02
CA LYS A 78 45.19 -16.30 -26.60
C LYS A 78 43.98 -16.87 -25.86
N GLN A 79 44.08 -18.10 -25.34
CA GLN A 79 43.01 -18.70 -24.53
C GLN A 79 42.88 -18.00 -23.17
N MET A 80 44.00 -17.66 -22.53
CA MET A 80 44.02 -16.93 -21.27
C MET A 80 43.33 -15.57 -21.42
N ASP A 81 43.64 -14.82 -22.47
CA ASP A 81 42.99 -13.53 -22.76
C ASP A 81 41.47 -13.69 -22.95
N LYS A 82 41.04 -14.73 -23.66
CA LYS A 82 39.61 -15.03 -23.84
C LYS A 82 38.92 -15.36 -22.52
N TYR A 83 39.56 -16.13 -21.64
CA TYR A 83 39.01 -16.45 -20.32
C TYR A 83 38.93 -15.21 -19.43
N GLN A 84 39.88 -14.29 -19.52
CA GLN A 84 39.80 -13.01 -18.81
C GLN A 84 38.60 -12.17 -19.30
N CYS A 85 38.43 -12.01 -20.61
CA CYS A 85 37.28 -11.29 -21.17
C CYS A 85 35.95 -11.93 -20.75
N LEU A 86 35.86 -13.27 -20.77
CA LEU A 86 34.66 -13.99 -20.35
C LEU A 86 34.38 -13.78 -18.86
N GLN A 87 35.41 -13.77 -18.03
CA GLN A 87 35.26 -13.49 -16.59
C GLN A 87 34.70 -12.10 -16.35
N GLU A 88 35.23 -11.07 -17.03
CA GLU A 88 34.71 -9.70 -16.92
C GLU A 88 33.26 -9.59 -17.40
N GLU A 89 32.87 -10.33 -18.43
CA GLU A 89 31.49 -10.39 -18.92
C GLU A 89 30.55 -11.04 -17.91
N ILE A 90 30.97 -12.15 -17.30
CA ILE A 90 30.22 -12.82 -16.24
C ILE A 90 30.04 -11.86 -15.04
N ASP A 91 31.10 -11.19 -14.61
CA ASP A 91 31.04 -10.27 -13.48
C ASP A 91 30.09 -9.09 -13.75
N LYS A 92 30.08 -8.55 -14.98
CA LYS A 92 29.10 -7.53 -15.42
C LYS A 92 27.68 -8.08 -15.38
N ASN A 93 27.43 -9.27 -15.89
CA ASN A 93 26.11 -9.88 -15.90
C ASN A 93 25.61 -10.16 -14.48
N VAL A 94 26.48 -10.59 -13.57
CA VAL A 94 26.16 -10.78 -12.16
C VAL A 94 25.79 -9.44 -11.50
N ALA A 95 26.54 -8.37 -11.77
CA ALA A 95 26.22 -7.04 -11.26
C ALA A 95 24.85 -6.54 -11.77
N LEU A 96 24.56 -6.71 -13.06
CA LEU A 96 23.27 -6.35 -13.65
C LEU A 96 22.12 -7.16 -13.03
N ALA A 97 22.27 -8.47 -12.88
CA ALA A 97 21.26 -9.32 -12.26
C ALA A 97 20.98 -8.89 -10.80
N HIS A 98 22.02 -8.49 -10.05
CA HIS A 98 21.85 -7.95 -8.71
C HIS A 98 21.05 -6.63 -8.70
N GLU A 99 21.32 -5.73 -9.64
CA GLU A 99 20.56 -4.47 -9.78
C GLU A 99 19.09 -4.74 -10.13
N GLU A 100 18.82 -5.66 -11.05
CA GLU A 100 17.46 -6.06 -11.40
C GLU A 100 16.70 -6.66 -10.21
N ILE A 101 17.37 -7.49 -9.40
CA ILE A 101 16.78 -8.05 -8.17
C ILE A 101 16.40 -6.93 -7.20
N GLU A 102 17.27 -5.95 -6.97
CA GLU A 102 16.98 -4.83 -6.08
C GLU A 102 15.84 -3.95 -6.60
N LYS A 103 15.76 -3.75 -7.92
CA LYS A 103 14.60 -3.09 -8.54
C LYS A 103 13.30 -3.86 -8.32
N CYS A 104 13.30 -5.17 -8.59
CA CYS A 104 12.14 -6.03 -8.40
C CYS A 104 11.67 -6.06 -6.94
N LYS A 105 12.60 -6.02 -5.98
CA LYS A 105 12.26 -5.93 -4.55
C LYS A 105 11.50 -4.65 -4.22
N LYS A 106 11.94 -3.49 -4.72
CA LYS A 106 11.25 -2.21 -4.51
C LYS A 106 9.85 -2.22 -5.12
N GLU A 107 9.73 -2.67 -6.36
CA GLU A 107 8.42 -2.80 -7.03
C GLU A 107 7.48 -3.73 -6.26
N LEU A 108 8.00 -4.83 -5.69
CA LEU A 108 7.22 -5.74 -4.86
C LEU A 108 6.73 -5.09 -3.57
N GLU A 109 7.56 -4.27 -2.91
CA GLU A 109 7.18 -3.53 -1.71
C GLU A 109 6.07 -2.51 -2.00
N GLU A 110 6.19 -1.77 -3.10
CA GLU A 110 5.16 -0.84 -3.57
C GLU A 110 3.85 -1.57 -3.88
N ALA A 111 3.91 -2.68 -4.61
CA ALA A 111 2.74 -3.50 -4.94
C ALA A 111 2.05 -4.06 -3.68
N ARG A 112 2.83 -4.45 -2.65
CA ARG A 112 2.29 -4.89 -1.35
C ARG A 112 1.57 -3.75 -0.63
N LEU A 113 2.12 -2.52 -0.68
CA LEU A 113 1.50 -1.35 -0.08
C LEU A 113 0.18 -1.02 -0.78
N VAL A 114 0.16 -1.01 -2.10
CA VAL A 114 -1.08 -0.80 -2.89
C VAL A 114 -2.13 -1.85 -2.55
N ARG A 115 -1.74 -3.12 -2.44
CA ARG A 115 -2.66 -4.20 -2.05
C ARG A 115 -3.23 -3.99 -0.64
N LYS A 116 -2.39 -3.61 0.33
CA LYS A 116 -2.83 -3.33 1.71
C LYS A 116 -3.81 -2.16 1.75
N ASN A 117 -3.51 -1.08 1.02
CA ASN A 117 -4.40 0.07 0.92
C ASN A 117 -5.75 -0.32 0.30
N ARG A 118 -5.73 -1.12 -0.79
CA ARG A 118 -6.97 -1.61 -1.41
C ARG A 118 -7.82 -2.42 -0.44
N GLN A 119 -7.22 -3.32 0.33
CA GLN A 119 -7.94 -4.10 1.35
C GLN A 119 -8.54 -3.22 2.44
N GLN A 120 -7.84 -2.15 2.87
CA GLN A 120 -8.38 -1.19 3.84
C GLN A 120 -9.56 -0.41 3.26
N TYR A 121 -9.49 0.02 2.00
CA TYR A 121 -10.59 0.68 1.32
C TYR A 121 -11.80 -0.26 1.15
N ASP A 122 -11.57 -1.51 0.73
CA ASP A 122 -12.63 -2.51 0.59
C ASP A 122 -13.31 -2.80 1.93
N ALA A 123 -12.53 -2.91 3.01
CA ALA A 123 -13.06 -3.11 4.36
C ALA A 123 -13.89 -1.91 4.83
N LEU A 124 -13.41 -0.69 4.62
CA LEU A 124 -14.14 0.53 4.98
C LEU A 124 -15.42 0.67 4.14
N ALA A 125 -15.35 0.42 2.83
CA ALA A 125 -16.51 0.42 1.95
C ALA A 125 -17.56 -0.62 2.41
N GLY A 126 -17.11 -1.80 2.84
CA GLY A 126 -17.99 -2.81 3.43
C GLY A 126 -18.70 -2.35 4.71
N VAL A 127 -18.06 -1.51 5.53
CA VAL A 127 -18.71 -0.88 6.69
C VAL A 127 -19.69 0.21 6.24
N VAL A 128 -19.29 1.08 5.32
CA VAL A 128 -20.14 2.17 4.79
C VAL A 128 -21.42 1.63 4.17
N LEU A 129 -21.35 0.53 3.43
CA LEU A 129 -22.51 -0.12 2.81
C LEU A 129 -23.54 -0.68 3.80
N LYS A 130 -23.18 -0.86 5.08
CA LYS A 130 -24.14 -1.24 6.14
C LYS A 130 -25.06 -0.09 6.53
N HIS A 131 -24.64 1.15 6.28
CA HIS A 131 -25.44 2.33 6.57
C HIS A 131 -26.40 2.61 5.40
N PRO A 132 -27.58 3.20 5.69
CA PRO A 132 -28.55 3.54 4.65
C PRO A 132 -27.97 4.56 3.67
N ASP A 133 -28.49 4.56 2.45
CA ASP A 133 -28.11 5.53 1.43
C ASP A 133 -28.41 6.95 1.91
N ARG A 134 -27.40 7.81 1.83
CA ARG A 134 -27.44 9.19 2.31
C ARG A 134 -28.62 9.95 1.74
N ARG A 135 -28.92 9.79 0.45
CA ARG A 135 -30.04 10.49 -0.21
C ARG A 135 -31.40 10.10 0.37
N LYS A 136 -31.57 8.81 0.73
CA LYS A 136 -32.80 8.34 1.36
C LYS A 136 -32.96 8.91 2.76
N THR A 137 -31.89 8.91 3.55
CA THR A 137 -31.91 9.48 4.90
C THR A 137 -32.14 11.00 4.87
N GLU A 138 -31.51 11.73 3.95
CA GLU A 138 -31.77 13.17 3.75
C GLU A 138 -33.23 13.44 3.34
N GLY A 139 -33.81 12.59 2.49
CA GLY A 139 -35.24 12.68 2.14
C GLY A 139 -36.16 12.50 3.36
N GLN A 140 -35.90 11.47 4.18
CA GLN A 140 -36.67 11.21 5.41
C GLN A 140 -36.54 12.35 6.43
N ILE A 141 -35.36 12.95 6.55
CA ILE A 141 -35.15 14.12 7.42
C ILE A 141 -36.01 15.29 6.95
N ASN A 142 -36.01 15.59 5.65
CA ASN A 142 -36.81 16.69 5.10
C ASN A 142 -38.31 16.47 5.29
N GLU A 143 -38.79 15.24 5.10
CA GLU A 143 -40.20 14.87 5.30
C GLU A 143 -40.60 15.05 6.78
N LEU A 144 -39.79 14.54 7.71
CA LEU A 144 -39.99 14.73 9.15
C LEU A 144 -39.94 16.21 9.57
N ASP A 145 -39.09 17.02 8.94
CA ASP A 145 -39.01 18.46 9.19
C ASP A 145 -40.27 19.21 8.70
N GLU A 146 -40.86 18.78 7.59
CA GLU A 146 -42.15 19.32 7.12
C GLU A 146 -43.29 18.91 8.06
N GLU A 147 -43.37 17.63 8.44
CA GLU A 147 -44.36 17.16 9.41
C GLU A 147 -44.25 17.90 10.75
N LEU A 148 -43.02 18.15 11.24
CA LEU A 148 -42.79 18.93 12.47
C LEU A 148 -43.32 20.36 12.35
N LYS A 149 -43.08 21.02 11.22
CA LYS A 149 -43.58 22.39 10.98
C LYS A 149 -45.11 22.41 10.94
N ASP A 150 -45.72 21.42 10.29
CA ASP A 150 -47.18 21.30 10.20
C ASP A 150 -47.81 21.04 11.57
N LEU A 151 -47.21 20.14 12.37
CA LEU A 151 -47.61 19.88 13.75
C LEU A 151 -47.52 21.14 14.61
N GLN A 152 -46.40 21.89 14.54
CA GLN A 152 -46.24 23.16 15.26
C GLN A 152 -47.27 24.22 14.83
N ALA A 153 -47.56 24.30 13.53
CA ALA A 153 -48.60 25.20 13.03
C ALA A 153 -49.99 24.80 13.56
N SER A 154 -50.29 23.50 13.59
CA SER A 154 -51.56 22.99 14.13
C SER A 154 -51.68 23.24 15.64
N GLU A 155 -50.59 23.08 16.39
CA GLU A 155 -50.52 23.37 17.82
C GLU A 155 -50.84 24.85 18.08
N LEU A 156 -50.18 25.76 17.35
CA LEU A 156 -50.45 27.20 17.43
C LEU A 156 -51.91 27.53 17.14
N GLN A 157 -52.49 26.95 16.08
CA GLN A 157 -53.90 27.14 15.75
C GLN A 157 -54.85 26.62 16.84
N LEU A 158 -54.53 25.49 17.47
CA LEU A 158 -55.31 24.94 18.57
C LEU A 158 -55.23 25.81 19.82
N ILE A 159 -54.03 26.32 20.14
CA ILE A 159 -53.83 27.28 21.24
C ILE A 159 -54.67 28.54 21.01
N GLU A 160 -54.64 29.11 19.80
CA GLU A 160 -55.42 30.30 19.46
C GLU A 160 -56.94 30.05 19.56
N LYS A 161 -57.41 28.90 19.05
CA LYS A 161 -58.81 28.48 19.20
C LYS A 161 -59.20 28.34 20.67
N LEU A 162 -58.35 27.71 21.48
CA LEU A 162 -58.59 27.50 22.91
C LEU A 162 -58.69 28.85 23.64
N ASP A 163 -57.79 29.79 23.36
CA ASP A 163 -57.84 31.13 23.95
C ASP A 163 -59.06 31.94 23.48
N SER A 164 -59.48 31.80 22.22
CA SER A 164 -60.73 32.37 21.73
C SER A 164 -61.94 31.80 22.50
N ARG A 165 -61.99 30.48 22.74
CA ARG A 165 -63.04 29.85 23.56
C ARG A 165 -63.01 30.32 25.01
N LYS A 166 -61.84 30.47 25.63
CA LYS A 166 -61.71 31.07 26.97
C LYS A 166 -62.30 32.48 27.03
N LYS A 167 -61.99 33.32 26.04
CA LYS A 167 -62.55 34.68 25.93
C LYS A 167 -64.07 34.66 25.78
N GLN A 168 -64.62 33.79 24.93
CA GLN A 168 -66.07 33.61 24.76
C GLN A 168 -66.75 33.16 26.07
N PHE A 169 -66.16 32.18 26.78
CA PHE A 169 -66.66 31.74 28.08
C PHE A 169 -66.64 32.87 29.12
N HIS A 170 -65.58 33.69 29.13
CA HIS A 170 -65.49 34.82 30.05
C HIS A 170 -66.53 35.91 29.77
N ALA A 171 -66.84 36.15 28.49
CA ALA A 171 -67.93 37.05 28.09
C ALA A 171 -69.29 36.52 28.58
N LEU A 172 -69.58 35.24 28.34
CA LEU A 172 -70.80 34.58 28.86
C LEU A 172 -70.89 34.66 30.39
N LEU A 173 -69.80 34.39 31.11
CA LEU A 173 -69.75 34.48 32.57
C LEU A 173 -70.06 35.90 33.06
N THR A 174 -69.48 36.91 32.40
CA THR A 174 -69.75 38.32 32.68
C THR A 174 -71.21 38.67 32.44
N SER A 175 -71.80 38.22 31.32
CA SER A 175 -73.23 38.43 31.04
C SER A 175 -74.13 37.72 32.06
N ILE A 176 -73.78 36.52 32.51
CA ILE A 176 -74.50 35.82 33.58
C ILE A 176 -74.42 36.62 34.89
N HIS A 177 -73.23 37.11 35.26
CA HIS A 177 -73.07 37.95 36.45
C HIS A 177 -73.86 39.26 36.35
N GLN A 178 -73.90 39.88 35.16
CA GLN A 178 -74.71 41.08 34.92
C GLN A 178 -76.20 40.78 35.07
N LEU A 179 -76.71 39.70 34.48
CA LEU A 179 -78.10 39.28 34.65
C LEU A 179 -78.42 38.95 36.11
N GLN A 180 -77.50 38.31 36.83
CA GLN A 180 -77.65 38.08 38.28
C GLN A 180 -77.63 39.38 39.08
N SER A 181 -76.88 40.41 38.66
CA SER A 181 -76.91 41.74 39.28
C SER A 181 -78.26 42.42 39.04
N VAL A 182 -78.75 42.40 37.80
CA VAL A 182 -80.06 42.96 37.44
C VAL A 182 -81.18 42.26 38.20
N LEU A 183 -81.18 40.92 38.27
CA LEU A 183 -82.17 40.17 39.05
C LEU A 183 -82.12 40.53 40.55
N LYS A 184 -80.92 40.75 41.12
CA LYS A 184 -80.81 41.22 42.50
C LYS A 184 -81.32 42.65 42.68
N GLU A 185 -81.03 43.53 41.72
CA GLU A 185 -81.52 44.91 41.72
C GLU A 185 -83.05 44.96 41.56
N GLU A 186 -83.64 44.07 40.76
CA GLU A 186 -85.10 43.89 40.62
C GLU A 186 -85.73 43.33 41.91
N GLU A 187 -85.13 42.31 42.54
CA GLU A 187 -85.57 41.81 43.86
C GLU A 187 -85.47 42.89 44.96
N GLU A 188 -84.47 43.78 44.89
CA GLU A 188 -84.32 44.91 45.82
C GLU A 188 -85.35 46.03 45.54
N GLN A 189 -85.79 46.22 44.29
CA GLN A 189 -86.82 47.19 43.90
C GLN A 189 -88.24 46.70 44.20
N GLU A 190 -88.56 45.43 43.94
CA GLU A 190 -89.87 44.84 44.31
C GLU A 190 -90.10 44.85 45.84
N ASN A 191 -89.03 44.70 46.63
CA ASN A 191 -89.09 44.87 48.08
C ASN A 191 -89.30 46.33 48.54
N GLN A 192 -89.07 47.34 47.67
CA GLN A 192 -89.32 48.75 47.96
C GLN A 192 -90.71 49.22 47.50
N GLU A 193 -91.28 48.65 46.44
CA GLU A 193 -92.63 49.02 45.96
C GLU A 193 -93.79 48.40 46.76
N GLY A 194 -93.55 47.32 47.52
CA GLY A 194 -94.55 46.70 48.39
C GLY A 194 -94.93 47.48 49.67
N VAL A 195 -94.31 48.63 49.96
CA VAL A 195 -94.45 49.33 51.25
C VAL A 195 -95.28 50.64 51.17
N VAL A 196 -95.72 51.11 49.99
CA VAL A 196 -96.32 52.46 49.86
C VAL A 196 -97.83 52.51 49.53
N VAL A 197 -98.57 51.39 49.59
CA VAL A 197 -100.01 51.37 49.22
C VAL A 197 -100.99 51.45 50.40
N ASP A 198 -100.53 51.54 51.66
CA ASP A 198 -101.45 51.59 52.81
C ASP A 198 -101.14 52.79 53.73
N GLU A 199 -101.62 53.98 53.36
CA GLU A 199 -102.13 54.98 54.32
C GLU A 199 -102.77 56.19 53.60
N VAL A 200 -103.89 56.65 54.15
CA VAL A 200 -104.68 57.86 53.85
C VAL A 200 -105.81 57.73 52.82
N ALA A 201 -106.85 57.01 53.24
CA ALA A 201 -108.23 57.47 53.05
C ALA A 201 -108.90 57.59 54.44
N MET A 202 -109.43 58.78 54.77
CA MET A 202 -110.72 59.02 55.46
C MET A 202 -110.66 60.25 56.40
N GLU A 203 -111.51 61.24 56.09
CA GLU A 203 -112.32 62.14 56.96
C GLU A 203 -112.62 63.46 56.21
N THR A 204 -113.73 63.55 55.47
CA THR A 204 -115.10 63.98 55.88
C THR A 204 -115.33 65.49 55.88
N SER A 205 -116.08 65.93 54.86
CA SER A 205 -117.27 66.81 54.85
C SER A 205 -117.40 68.06 55.74
N GLU A 206 -118.10 69.04 55.12
CA GLU A 206 -118.81 70.23 55.65
C GLU A 206 -118.06 71.56 55.43
N SER A 207 -118.67 72.69 55.05
CA SER A 207 -120.01 73.08 54.62
C SER A 207 -119.91 74.57 54.20
N ASN A 208 -120.79 74.99 53.29
CA ASN A 208 -121.26 76.36 52.97
C ASN A 208 -120.60 77.59 53.63
N GLY A 209 -120.26 78.57 52.78
CA GLY A 209 -120.07 79.97 53.15
C GLY A 209 -119.37 80.76 52.05
#